data_AF-A0A956WD90-F1
#
_entry.id   AF-A0A956WD90-F1
#
_cell.length_a   1.000
_cell.length_b   1.000
_cell.length_c   1.000
_cell.angle_alpha   90.00
_cell.angle_beta   90.00
_cell.angle_gamma   90.00
#
_symmetry.space_group_name_H-M   'P 1'
#
loop_
_entity.id
_entity.type
_entity.pdbx_description
1 polymer ?
#
loop_
_entity_poly.entity_id
_entity_poly.type
_entity_poly.pdbx_seq_one_letter_code
_entity_poly.pdbx_strand_id
1 'polypeptide(L)'
;MTTSTNYTLPITDELLGQIANRTISDLVEHAPGTMTVFSMYGLDMCCGGGLPLGEALTKHGIEPEPVVRQVATIVSESQGW
;
A
#
# COMPACT_ATOMS: atom_id res chain seq x y z
N MET A 1 -1.78 -7.09 34.13
CA MET A 1 -2.42 -7.89 33.07
C MET A 1 -2.23 -7.09 31.78
N THR A 2 -1.35 -7.55 30.90
CA THR A 2 -0.92 -6.85 29.69
C THR A 2 -2.07 -6.81 28.70
N THR A 3 -2.59 -5.62 28.43
CA THR A 3 -3.63 -5.41 27.41
C THR A 3 -2.98 -5.57 26.04
N SER A 4 -3.25 -6.70 25.38
CA SER A 4 -2.89 -6.90 23.98
C SER A 4 -3.88 -6.09 23.14
N THR A 5 -3.55 -4.82 22.88
CA THR A 5 -4.30 -4.01 21.93
C THR A 5 -4.12 -4.65 20.55
N ASN A 6 -5.18 -5.25 20.00
CA ASN A 6 -5.21 -5.60 18.59
C ASN A 6 -5.20 -4.28 17.81
N TYR A 7 -4.04 -3.95 17.22
CA TYR A 7 -3.84 -2.76 16.40
C TYR A 7 -4.45 -2.97 15.00
N THR A 8 -5.77 -3.05 14.88
CA THR A 8 -6.41 -2.84 13.58
C THR A 8 -6.51 -1.33 13.39
N LEU A 9 -5.55 -0.74 12.69
CA LEU A 9 -5.57 0.68 12.37
C LEU A 9 -6.85 0.96 11.55
N PRO A 10 -7.69 1.94 11.93
CA PRO A 10 -8.81 2.36 11.10
C PRO A 10 -8.28 2.90 9.78
N ILE A 11 -8.88 2.49 8.66
CA ILE A 11 -8.54 3.01 7.33
C ILE A 11 -9.03 4.47 7.24
N THR A 12 -8.16 5.43 7.57
CA THR A 12 -8.43 6.87 7.51
C THR A 12 -7.93 7.48 6.20
N ASP A 13 -8.44 8.66 5.84
CA ASP A 13 -7.96 9.43 4.68
C ASP A 13 -6.45 9.73 4.78
N GLU A 14 -5.96 9.99 6.00
CA GLU A 14 -4.54 10.20 6.26
C GLU A 14 -3.70 8.94 5.97
N LEU A 15 -4.17 7.75 6.36
CA LEU A 15 -3.49 6.49 6.04
C LEU A 15 -3.44 6.25 4.52
N LEU A 16 -4.55 6.50 3.82
CA LEU A 16 -4.60 6.40 2.37
C LEU A 16 -3.61 7.37 1.71
N GLY A 17 -3.55 8.61 2.19
CA GLY A 17 -2.58 9.60 1.73
C GLY A 17 -1.12 9.19 1.98
N GLN A 18 -0.81 8.59 3.13
CA GLN A 18 0.54 8.07 3.41
C GLN A 18 0.91 6.93 2.45
N ILE A 19 0.01 5.96 2.26
CA ILE A 19 0.23 4.82 1.36
C ILE A 19 0.41 5.29 -0.09
N ALA A 20 -0.42 6.23 -0.56
CA ALA A 20 -0.32 6.76 -1.91
C ALA A 20 1.03 7.45 -2.18
N ASN A 21 1.65 8.03 -1.15
CA ASN A 21 2.93 8.73 -1.22
C ASN A 21 4.15 7.82 -0.94
N ARG A 22 3.95 6.61 -0.42
CA ARG A 22 5.03 5.62 -0.28
C ARG A 22 5.35 5.00 -1.63
N THR A 23 6.62 4.63 -1.79
CA THR A 23 7.07 3.96 -3.01
C THR A 23 6.54 2.53 -3.06
N ILE A 24 6.39 1.99 -4.26
CA ILE A 24 5.99 0.59 -4.45
C ILE A 24 6.95 -0.34 -3.71
N SER A 25 8.26 -0.06 -3.75
CA SER A 25 9.24 -0.88 -3.03
C SER A 25 9.09 -0.85 -1.52
N ASP A 26 8.87 0.33 -0.93
CA ASP A 26 8.65 0.46 0.51
C ASP A 26 7.40 -0.31 0.95
N LEU A 27 6.30 -0.23 0.17
CA LEU A 27 5.07 -0.97 0.45
C LEU A 27 5.26 -2.50 0.39
N VAL A 28 6.01 -3.00 -0.59
CA VAL A 28 6.31 -4.44 -0.71
C VAL A 28 7.23 -4.91 0.42
N GLU A 29 8.21 -4.10 0.83
CA GLU A 29 9.12 -4.42 1.93
C GLU A 29 8.40 -4.54 3.27
N HIS A 30 7.47 -3.64 3.57
CA HIS A 30 6.70 -3.65 4.83
C HIS A 30 5.51 -4.61 4.78
N ALA A 31 4.88 -4.77 3.62
CA ALA A 31 3.72 -5.62 3.42
C ALA A 31 3.86 -6.44 2.13
N PRO A 32 4.58 -7.58 2.16
CA PRO A 32 4.82 -8.41 0.96
C PRO A 32 3.55 -8.89 0.24
N GLY A 33 2.42 -8.97 0.94
CA GLY A 33 1.11 -9.29 0.37
C GLY A 33 0.62 -8.27 -0.68
N THR A 34 1.13 -7.05 -0.66
CA THR A 34 0.79 -5.99 -1.62
C THR A 34 1.30 -6.29 -3.03
N MET A 35 2.34 -7.12 -3.16
CA MET A 35 2.90 -7.54 -4.46
C MET A 35 1.83 -8.17 -5.37
N THR A 36 0.92 -8.96 -4.80
CA THR A 36 -0.19 -9.58 -5.55
C THR A 36 -1.11 -8.52 -6.16
N VAL A 37 -1.37 -7.43 -5.43
CA VAL A 37 -2.19 -6.31 -5.92
C VAL A 37 -1.47 -5.60 -7.06
N PHE A 38 -0.19 -5.24 -6.86
CA PHE A 38 0.60 -4.53 -7.86
C PHE A 38 0.75 -5.31 -9.17
N SER A 39 0.96 -6.64 -9.08
CA SER A 39 1.04 -7.49 -10.26
C SER A 39 -0.25 -7.52 -11.09
N MET A 40 -1.43 -7.37 -10.49
CA MET A 40 -2.70 -7.30 -11.22
C MET A 40 -2.81 -6.03 -12.09
N TYR A 41 -2.13 -4.96 -11.67
CA TYR A 41 -2.11 -3.67 -12.35
C TYR A 41 -0.87 -3.46 -13.25
N GLY A 42 -0.01 -4.47 -13.38
CA GLY A 42 1.23 -4.38 -14.15
C GLY A 42 2.27 -3.44 -13.52
N LEU A 43 2.18 -3.20 -12.20
CA LEU A 43 3.14 -2.44 -11.44
C LEU A 43 4.22 -3.38 -10.92
N ASP A 44 5.48 -3.16 -11.33
CA ASP A 44 6.63 -3.96 -10.90
C ASP A 44 7.70 -3.14 -10.17
N MET A 45 8.55 -3.85 -9.44
CA MET A 45 9.68 -3.28 -8.69
C MET A 45 10.86 -2.89 -9.62
N CYS A 46 10.90 -3.40 -10.85
CA CYS A 46 12.03 -3.27 -11.76
C CYS A 46 12.04 -1.91 -12.48
N CYS A 47 10.86 -1.42 -12.86
CA CYS A 47 10.67 -0.16 -13.60
C CYS A 47 9.90 0.89 -12.77
N GLY A 48 9.16 0.47 -11.74
CA GLY A 48 8.28 1.33 -10.95
C GLY A 48 8.58 1.39 -9.44
N GLY A 49 9.52 0.60 -8.94
CA GLY A 49 9.75 0.42 -7.50
C GLY A 49 10.02 1.71 -6.71
N GLY A 50 10.70 2.68 -7.33
CA GLY A 50 11.00 3.99 -6.72
C GLY A 50 9.89 5.04 -6.85
N LEU A 51 8.79 4.75 -7.55
CA LEU A 51 7.69 5.70 -7.71
C LEU A 51 6.68 5.57 -6.56
N PRO A 52 6.13 6.70 -6.07
CA PRO A 52 4.96 6.67 -5.20
C PRO A 52 3.81 5.90 -5.85
N LEU A 53 3.08 5.09 -5.07
CA LEU A 53 1.99 4.27 -5.58
C LEU A 53 0.95 5.09 -6.34
N GLY A 54 0.55 6.24 -5.80
CA GLY A 54 -0.43 7.12 -6.44
C GLY A 54 0.06 7.67 -7.79
N GLU A 55 1.34 8.02 -7.89
CA GLU A 55 1.95 8.48 -9.13
C GLU A 55 2.05 7.35 -10.16
N ALA A 56 2.46 6.15 -9.73
CA ALA A 56 2.55 4.97 -10.58
C ALA A 56 1.18 4.59 -11.16
N LEU A 57 0.13 4.57 -10.34
CA LEU A 57 -1.25 4.30 -10.79
C LEU A 57 -1.72 5.34 -11.81
N THR A 58 -1.48 6.63 -11.52
CA THR A 58 -1.86 7.73 -12.42
C THR A 58 -1.14 7.62 -13.77
N LYS A 59 0.17 7.29 -13.77
CA LYS A 59 0.95 7.08 -15.01
C LYS A 59 0.43 5.92 -15.85
N HIS A 60 -0.16 4.92 -15.22
CA HIS A 60 -0.77 3.77 -15.88
C HIS A 60 -2.25 4.01 -16.26
N GLY A 61 -2.79 5.20 -15.99
CA GLY A 61 -4.20 5.53 -16.25
C GLY A 61 -5.17 4.80 -15.31
N ILE A 62 -4.70 4.39 -14.13
CA ILE A 62 -5.47 3.69 -13.11
C ILE A 62 -5.90 4.68 -12.03
N GLU A 63 -7.15 4.56 -11.59
CA GLU A 63 -7.71 5.41 -10.55
C GLU A 63 -7.11 5.03 -9.16
N PRO A 64 -6.45 5.96 -8.44
CA PRO A 64 -5.68 5.61 -7.25
C PRO A 64 -6.48 5.16 -6.03
N GLU A 65 -7.64 5.76 -5.75
CA GLU A 65 -8.40 5.57 -4.50
C GLU A 65 -8.73 4.10 -4.18
N PRO A 66 -9.32 3.30 -5.09
CA PRO A 66 -9.70 1.92 -4.82
C PRO A 66 -8.48 1.03 -4.61
N VAL A 67 -7.39 1.28 -5.33
CA VAL A 67 -6.16 0.49 -5.20
C VAL A 67 -5.45 0.82 -3.89
N VAL A 68 -5.32 2.10 -3.55
CA VAL A 68 -4.73 2.55 -2.29
C VAL A 68 -5.53 2.01 -1.11
N ARG A 69 -6.86 1.98 -1.19
CA ARG A 69 -7.72 1.38 -0.16
C ARG A 69 -7.49 -0.13 -0.02
N GLN A 70 -7.36 -0.85 -1.12
CA GLN A 70 -7.05 -2.29 -1.09
C GLN A 70 -5.68 -2.56 -0.46
N VAL A 71 -4.66 -1.77 -0.83
CA VAL A 71 -3.33 -1.84 -0.25
C VAL A 71 -3.38 -1.53 1.24
N ALA A 72 -4.16 -0.53 1.67
CA ALA A 72 -4.32 -0.18 3.06
C ALA A 72 -4.86 -1.31 3.93
N THR A 73 -5.79 -2.12 3.42
CA THR A 73 -6.24 -3.33 4.12
C THR A 73 -5.07 -4.27 4.40
N ILE A 74 -4.27 -4.58 3.38
CA ILE A 74 -3.13 -5.52 3.50
C ILE A 74 -2.04 -4.97 4.43
N VAL A 75 -1.76 -3.68 4.29
CA VAL A 75 -0.79 -2.96 5.12
C VAL A 75 -1.22 -2.95 6.58
N SER A 76 -2.51 -2.71 6.87
CA SER A 76 -3.05 -2.72 8.23
C SER A 76 -3.04 -4.11 8.90
N GLU A 77 -3.02 -5.18 8.10
CA GLU A 77 -2.94 -6.57 8.57
C GLU A 77 -1.49 -7.06 8.73
N SER A 78 -0.52 -6.35 8.15
CA SER A 78 0.90 -6.70 8.23
C SER A 78 1.52 -6.10 9.50
N GLN A 79 2.23 -6.93 10.28
CA GLN A 79 2.93 -6.45 11.48
C GLN A 79 4.12 -5.57 11.07
N GLY A 80 3.96 -4.25 11.09
CA GLY A 80 5.09 -3.32 10.91
C GLY A 80 4.84 -2.10 10.02
N TRP A 81 3.60 -1.61 9.90
CA TRP A 81 3.31 -0.31 9.30
C TRP A 81 3.52 0.84 10.29
#